data_AF-A0A7S1MBB0-F1
#
_entry.id   AF-A0A7S1MBB0-F1
#
_cell.length_a   1.000
_cell.length_b   1.000
_cell.length_c   1.000
_cell.angle_alpha   90.00
_cell.angle_beta   90.00
_cell.angle_gamma   90.00
#
_symmetry.space_group_name_H-M   'P 1'
#
loop_
_entity.id
_entity.type
_entity.pdbx_description
1 polymer ?
#
loop_
_entity_poly.entity_id
_entity_poly.type
_entity_poly.pdbx_seq_one_letter_code
_entity_poly.pdbx_strand_id
1 'polypeptide(L)'
;HSSSLVQAAVFGIDASTKEPKKTLRFPANRLVVTSVDVQDMSVLDEKTRIALQQSVKRAIQNTTEAQEAVARQEAQVRQQQAHGLLDRQVIGDKAAAERQRKDLIELEAASAAIAGSGVAKAEARARSEASVIEAEATVKLA
;
A
#
# COMPACT_ATOMS: atom_id res chain seq x y z
N HIS A 1 31.97 -24.04 -12.32
CA HIS A 1 33.28 -23.33 -12.37
C HIS A 1 34.44 -24.15 -11.80
N SER A 2 34.31 -24.84 -10.66
CA SER A 2 35.42 -25.64 -10.10
C SER A 2 35.84 -26.82 -10.99
N SER A 3 34.88 -27.57 -11.55
CA SER A 3 35.17 -28.68 -12.48
C SER A 3 35.93 -28.22 -13.74
N SER A 4 35.55 -27.08 -14.33
CA SER A 4 36.24 -26.52 -15.50
C SER A 4 37.67 -26.05 -15.17
N LEU A 5 37.91 -25.55 -13.96
CA LEU A 5 39.25 -25.18 -13.49
C LEU A 5 40.16 -26.41 -13.35
N VAL A 6 39.65 -27.51 -12.79
CA VAL A 6 40.40 -28.75 -12.65
C VAL A 6 40.68 -29.38 -14.01
N GLN A 7 39.70 -29.39 -14.92
CA GLN A 7 39.91 -29.89 -16.29
C GLN A 7 40.95 -29.05 -17.05
N ALA A 8 40.91 -27.73 -16.93
CA ALA A 8 41.92 -26.85 -17.52
C ALA A 8 43.32 -27.08 -16.93
N ALA A 9 43.42 -27.36 -15.63
CA ALA A 9 44.69 -27.66 -14.97
C ALA A 9 45.28 -29.02 -15.38
N VAL A 10 44.46 -30.05 -15.58
CA VAL A 10 44.94 -31.40 -15.93
C VAL A 10 45.27 -31.54 -17.41
N PHE A 11 44.42 -31.02 -18.30
CA PHE A 11 44.63 -31.18 -19.74
C PHE A 11 45.51 -30.08 -20.35
N GLY A 12 45.71 -28.97 -19.62
CA GLY A 12 46.34 -27.78 -20.16
C GLY A 12 45.43 -27.06 -21.16
N ILE A 13 45.74 -25.79 -21.40
CA ILE A 13 44.99 -24.92 -22.31
C ILE A 13 45.72 -24.91 -23.66
N ASP A 14 44.99 -25.06 -24.76
CA ASP A 14 45.59 -24.93 -26.09
C ASP A 14 45.81 -23.45 -26.44
N ALA A 15 47.03 -23.09 -26.85
CA ALA A 15 47.45 -21.70 -27.00
C ALA A 15 46.73 -20.94 -28.15
N SER A 16 46.18 -21.69 -29.12
CA SER A 16 45.49 -21.15 -30.30
C SER A 16 43.97 -20.99 -30.11
N THR A 17 43.33 -21.78 -29.26
CA THR A 17 41.86 -21.76 -29.06
C THR A 17 41.43 -21.33 -27.65
N LYS A 18 42.35 -21.22 -26.69
CA LYS A 18 42.08 -20.95 -25.26
C LYS A 18 41.14 -21.97 -24.60
N GLU A 19 40.91 -23.12 -25.23
CA GLU A 19 40.09 -24.20 -24.70
C GLU A 19 40.97 -25.28 -24.05
N PRO A 20 40.45 -26.00 -23.03
CA PRO A 20 41.16 -27.12 -22.43
C PRO A 20 41.31 -28.25 -23.45
N LYS A 21 42.52 -28.83 -23.54
CA LYS A 21 42.77 -29.98 -24.43
C LYS A 21 41.88 -31.16 -24.04
N LYS A 22 41.43 -31.95 -25.02
CA LYS A 22 40.48 -33.04 -24.76
C LYS A 22 41.14 -34.33 -24.25
N THR A 23 42.45 -34.49 -24.42
CA THR A 23 43.15 -35.72 -24.00
C THR A 23 44.57 -35.41 -23.56
N LEU A 24 44.99 -36.03 -22.45
CA LEU A 24 46.38 -36.01 -21.98
C LEU A 24 47.03 -37.36 -22.32
N ARG A 25 48.18 -37.33 -23.01
CA ARG A 25 48.89 -38.56 -23.44
C ARG A 25 50.26 -38.62 -22.78
N PHE A 26 50.57 -39.74 -22.15
CA PHE A 26 51.89 -40.02 -21.59
C PHE A 26 52.69 -40.93 -22.54
N PRO A 27 53.74 -40.41 -23.20
CA PRO A 27 54.46 -41.15 -24.24
C PRO A 27 55.28 -42.34 -23.70
N ALA A 28 55.72 -42.28 -22.44
CA ALA A 28 56.59 -43.29 -21.83
C ALA A 28 55.88 -44.65 -21.57
N ASN A 29 54.58 -44.62 -21.29
CA ASN A 29 53.79 -45.81 -20.93
C ASN A 29 52.51 -45.96 -21.78
N ARG A 30 52.32 -45.13 -22.81
CA ARG A 30 51.13 -45.07 -23.68
C ARG A 30 49.80 -44.86 -22.94
N LEU A 31 49.82 -44.31 -21.72
CA LEU A 31 48.60 -43.99 -20.98
C LEU A 31 47.92 -42.76 -21.58
N VAL A 32 46.60 -42.83 -21.80
CA VAL A 32 45.78 -41.74 -22.34
C VAL A 32 44.66 -41.45 -21.37
N VAL A 33 44.64 -40.24 -20.83
CA VAL A 33 43.53 -39.73 -20.01
C VAL A 33 42.55 -39.00 -20.92
N THR A 34 41.29 -39.44 -20.95
CA THR A 34 40.24 -38.93 -21.84
C THR A 34 39.22 -38.02 -21.12
N SER A 35 39.01 -38.23 -19.83
CA SER A 35 38.13 -37.41 -19.00
C SER A 35 38.63 -37.42 -17.56
N VAL A 36 38.32 -36.33 -16.84
CA VAL A 36 38.60 -36.20 -15.41
C VAL A 36 37.31 -35.74 -14.74
N ASP A 37 36.84 -36.55 -13.81
CA ASP A 37 35.64 -36.29 -13.04
C ASP A 37 36.03 -35.95 -11.60
N VAL A 38 35.53 -34.82 -11.12
CA VAL A 38 35.68 -34.42 -9.72
C VAL A 38 34.52 -35.04 -8.95
N GLN A 39 34.81 -36.08 -8.16
CA GLN A 39 33.78 -36.83 -7.44
C GLN A 39 33.40 -36.20 -6.09
N ASP A 40 34.38 -35.70 -5.35
CA ASP A 40 34.15 -35.01 -4.08
C ASP A 40 35.14 -33.86 -3.91
N MET A 41 34.68 -32.78 -3.28
CA MET A 41 35.49 -31.64 -2.90
C MET A 41 35.10 -31.24 -1.48
N SER A 42 35.95 -31.61 -0.52
CA SER A 42 35.76 -31.24 0.87
C SER A 42 36.86 -30.29 1.33
N VAL A 43 36.49 -29.34 2.17
CA VAL A 43 37.44 -28.44 2.83
C VAL A 43 37.96 -29.15 4.07
N LEU A 44 39.29 -29.33 4.19
CA LEU A 44 39.91 -29.99 5.34
C LEU A 44 39.86 -29.12 6.60
N ASP A 45 39.94 -27.80 6.47
CA ASP A 45 39.95 -26.88 7.61
C ASP A 45 38.54 -26.67 8.19
N GLU A 46 38.37 -27.09 9.45
CA GLU A 46 37.09 -27.00 10.17
C GLU A 46 36.60 -25.57 10.31
N LYS A 47 37.50 -24.60 10.56
CA LYS A 47 37.12 -23.19 10.71
C LYS A 47 36.52 -22.65 9.43
N THR A 48 37.14 -22.96 8.29
CA THR A 48 36.64 -22.55 6.97
C THR A 48 35.30 -23.22 6.64
N ARG A 49 35.10 -24.50 7.01
CA ARG A 49 33.83 -25.20 6.84
C ARG A 49 32.69 -24.53 7.61
N ILE A 50 32.93 -24.20 8.89
CA ILE A 50 31.95 -23.51 9.74
C ILE A 50 31.63 -22.12 9.17
N ALA A 51 32.65 -21.36 8.74
CA ALA A 51 32.44 -20.05 8.14
C ALA A 51 31.57 -20.09 6.88
N LEU A 52 31.79 -21.08 6.00
CA LEU A 52 30.96 -21.31 4.81
C LEU A 52 29.52 -21.67 5.19
N GLN A 53 29.31 -22.57 6.16
CA GLN A 53 27.96 -22.93 6.63
C GLN A 53 27.23 -21.72 7.22
N GLN A 54 27.92 -20.90 8.02
CA GLN A 54 27.35 -19.67 8.56
C GLN A 54 27.00 -18.67 7.46
N SER A 55 27.82 -18.55 6.42
CA SER A 55 27.53 -17.70 5.27
C SER A 55 26.25 -18.13 4.55
N VAL A 56 26.08 -19.44 4.31
CA VAL A 56 24.84 -19.98 3.70
C VAL A 56 23.63 -19.70 4.60
N LYS A 57 23.75 -19.95 5.91
CA LYS A 57 22.66 -19.66 6.86
C LYS A 57 22.27 -18.18 6.83
N ARG A 58 23.24 -17.26 6.80
CA ARG A 58 23.00 -15.82 6.68
C ARG A 58 22.36 -15.46 5.35
N ALA A 59 22.79 -16.07 4.24
CA ALA A 59 22.18 -15.84 2.94
C ALA A 59 20.69 -16.21 2.94
N ILE A 60 20.33 -17.36 3.52
CA ILE A 60 18.93 -17.77 3.69
C ILE A 60 18.18 -16.77 4.55
N GLN A 61 18.74 -16.38 5.69
CA GLN A 61 18.12 -15.39 6.57
C GLN A 61 17.87 -14.07 5.84
N ASN A 62 18.87 -13.55 5.12
CA ASN A 62 18.72 -12.33 4.33
C ASN A 62 17.63 -12.47 3.26
N THR A 63 17.51 -13.63 2.61
CA THR A 63 16.41 -13.84 1.64
C THR A 63 15.05 -13.87 2.31
N THR A 64 14.92 -14.46 3.51
CA THR A 64 13.68 -14.46 4.28
C THR A 64 13.32 -13.06 4.76
N GLU A 65 14.29 -12.31 5.31
CA GLU A 65 14.10 -10.93 5.76
C GLU A 65 13.72 -10.01 4.60
N ALA A 66 14.32 -10.20 3.41
CA ALA A 66 13.94 -9.46 2.22
C ALA A 66 12.50 -9.77 1.78
N GLN A 67 12.10 -11.04 1.78
CA GLN A 67 10.72 -11.42 1.47
C GLN A 67 9.72 -10.84 2.49
N GLU A 68 10.06 -10.89 3.77
CA GLU A 68 9.23 -10.32 4.83
C GLU A 68 9.11 -8.80 4.69
N ALA A 69 10.21 -8.10 4.40
CA ALA A 69 10.21 -6.66 4.19
C ALA A 69 9.29 -6.26 3.02
N VAL A 70 9.35 -6.98 1.90
CA VAL A 70 8.46 -6.77 0.74
C VAL A 70 7.00 -7.00 1.14
N ALA A 71 6.70 -8.10 1.82
CA ALA A 71 5.33 -8.40 2.26
C ALA A 71 4.79 -7.33 3.22
N ARG A 72 5.60 -6.86 4.18
CA ARG A 72 5.24 -5.78 5.10
C ARG A 72 4.98 -4.48 4.35
N GLN A 73 5.84 -4.13 3.38
CA GLN A 73 5.67 -2.93 2.57
C GLN A 73 4.37 -3.00 1.75
N GLU A 74 4.07 -4.13 1.10
CA GLU A 74 2.82 -4.31 0.38
C GLU A 74 1.60 -4.18 1.29
N ALA A 75 1.65 -4.78 2.50
CA ALA A 75 0.58 -4.66 3.48
C ALA A 75 0.37 -3.20 3.90
N GLN A 76 1.46 -2.46 4.15
CA GLN A 76 1.40 -1.04 4.51
C GLN A 76 0.82 -0.18 3.37
N VAL A 77 1.20 -0.45 2.12
CA VAL A 77 0.63 0.25 0.95
C VAL A 77 -0.87 -0.02 0.84
N ARG A 78 -1.31 -1.28 0.96
CA ARG A 78 -2.74 -1.63 0.93
C ARG A 78 -3.50 -0.94 2.06
N GLN A 79 -2.95 -0.93 3.27
CA GLN A 79 -3.56 -0.26 4.41
C GLN A 79 -3.68 1.25 4.19
N GLN A 80 -2.62 1.90 3.69
CA GLN A 80 -2.64 3.34 3.42
C GLN A 80 -3.67 3.70 2.35
N GLN A 81 -3.79 2.88 1.30
CA GLN A 81 -4.80 3.08 0.26
C GLN A 81 -6.22 2.93 0.82
N ALA A 82 -6.48 1.88 1.59
CA ALA A 82 -7.78 1.67 2.23
C ALA A 82 -8.13 2.84 3.17
N HIS A 83 -7.18 3.29 3.98
CA HIS A 83 -7.38 4.42 4.89
C HIS A 83 -7.68 5.72 4.12
N GLY A 84 -6.90 6.03 3.07
CA GLY A 84 -7.12 7.20 2.24
C GLY A 84 -8.47 7.19 1.51
N LEU A 85 -8.95 6.01 1.10
CA LEU A 85 -10.29 5.87 0.52
C LEU A 85 -11.38 6.11 1.56
N LEU A 86 -11.25 5.53 2.75
CA LEU A 86 -12.20 5.73 3.85
C LEU A 86 -12.25 7.20 4.29
N ASP A 87 -11.09 7.86 4.44
CA ASP A 87 -11.03 9.27 4.84
C ASP A 87 -11.73 10.16 3.80
N ARG A 88 -11.53 9.90 2.51
CA ARG A 88 -12.24 10.60 1.44
C ARG A 88 -13.74 10.37 1.48
N GLN A 89 -14.17 9.13 1.75
CA GLN A 89 -15.58 8.81 1.89
C GLN A 89 -16.19 9.56 3.08
N VAL A 90 -15.55 9.52 4.25
CA VAL A 90 -16.01 10.24 5.45
C VAL A 90 -16.12 11.75 5.21
N ILE A 91 -15.16 12.34 4.50
CA ILE A 91 -15.22 13.77 4.13
C ILE A 91 -16.41 14.03 3.19
N GLY A 92 -16.62 13.16 2.20
CA GLY A 92 -17.75 13.24 1.27
C GLY A 92 -19.09 13.17 1.99
N ASP A 93 -19.25 12.19 2.87
CA ASP A 93 -20.46 11.97 3.67
C ASP A 93 -20.73 13.18 4.59
N LYS A 94 -19.70 13.69 5.27
CA LYS A 94 -19.81 14.90 6.10
C LYS A 94 -20.20 16.12 5.26
N ALA A 95 -19.60 16.31 4.08
CA ALA A 95 -19.94 17.41 3.20
C ALA A 95 -21.38 17.32 2.68
N ALA A 96 -21.86 16.12 2.38
CA ALA A 96 -23.25 15.89 1.98
C ALA A 96 -24.22 16.18 3.13
N ALA A 97 -23.90 15.70 4.34
CA ALA A 97 -24.70 15.97 5.54
C ALA A 97 -24.76 17.47 5.86
N GLU A 98 -23.63 18.20 5.79
CA GLU A 98 -23.60 19.64 6.03
C GLU A 98 -24.37 20.44 4.97
N ARG A 99 -24.40 19.98 3.71
CA ARG A 99 -25.27 20.59 2.67
C ARG A 99 -26.74 20.43 3.01
N GLN A 100 -27.18 19.21 3.33
CA GLN A 100 -28.57 18.95 3.73
C GLN A 100 -28.95 19.72 4.99
N ARG A 101 -28.03 19.83 5.95
CA ARG A 101 -28.24 20.61 7.17
C ARG A 101 -28.41 22.09 6.88
N LYS A 102 -27.63 22.64 5.96
CA LYS A 102 -27.78 24.03 5.52
C LYS A 102 -29.17 24.25 4.90
N ASP A 103 -29.59 23.38 4.00
CA ASP A 103 -30.91 23.48 3.35
C ASP A 103 -32.06 23.39 4.38
N LEU A 104 -31.94 22.49 5.36
CA LEU A 104 -32.88 22.38 6.48
C LEU A 104 -32.98 23.70 7.26
N ILE A 105 -31.84 24.28 7.65
CA ILE A 105 -31.80 25.53 8.43
C ILE A 105 -32.39 26.70 7.62
N GLU A 106 -32.12 26.77 6.31
CA GLU A 106 -32.71 27.79 5.44
C GLU A 106 -34.24 27.67 5.37
N LEU A 107 -34.76 26.44 5.25
CA LEU A 107 -36.20 26.17 5.27
C LEU A 107 -36.84 26.45 6.63
N GLU A 108 -36.17 26.10 7.73
CA GLU A 108 -36.62 26.40 9.09
C GLU A 108 -36.66 27.91 9.34
N ALA A 109 -35.64 28.65 8.91
CA ALA A 109 -35.59 30.10 9.01
C ALA A 109 -36.71 30.76 8.20
N ALA A 110 -36.95 30.30 6.97
CA ALA A 110 -38.05 30.78 6.13
C ALA A 110 -39.41 30.48 6.79
N SER A 111 -39.60 29.29 7.33
CA SER A 111 -40.82 28.88 8.03
C SER A 111 -41.06 29.70 9.29
N ALA A 112 -40.01 29.94 10.08
CA ALA A 112 -40.08 30.79 11.27
C ALA A 112 -40.43 32.25 10.92
N ALA A 113 -39.86 32.79 9.83
CA ALA A 113 -40.19 34.13 9.34
C ALA A 113 -41.66 34.23 8.90
N ILE A 114 -42.16 33.24 8.15
CA ILE A 114 -43.58 33.17 7.75
C ILE A 114 -44.48 33.06 8.98
N ALA A 115 -44.18 32.15 9.91
CA ALA A 115 -44.94 31.98 11.14
C ALA A 115 -44.99 33.28 11.97
N GLY A 116 -43.84 33.94 12.18
CA GLY A 116 -43.75 35.21 12.90
C GLY A 116 -44.53 36.34 12.22
N SER A 117 -44.41 36.47 10.89
CA SER A 117 -45.19 37.45 10.13
C SER A 117 -46.70 37.15 10.15
N GLY A 118 -47.07 35.87 10.15
CA GLY A 118 -48.45 35.40 10.25
C GLY A 118 -49.08 35.76 11.59
N VAL A 119 -48.37 35.51 12.69
CA VAL A 119 -48.80 35.90 14.05
C VAL A 119 -48.95 37.42 14.13
N ALA A 120 -47.94 38.19 13.73
CA ALA A 120 -47.99 39.65 13.78
C ALA A 120 -49.14 40.23 12.92
N LYS A 121 -49.35 39.68 11.71
CA LYS A 121 -50.44 40.10 10.82
C LYS A 121 -51.82 39.73 11.37
N ALA A 122 -51.95 38.55 11.97
CA ALA A 122 -53.19 38.11 12.61
C ALA A 122 -53.52 39.00 13.83
N GLU A 123 -52.54 39.29 14.69
CA GLU A 123 -52.73 40.19 15.83
C GLU A 123 -53.08 41.62 15.39
N ALA A 124 -52.38 42.17 14.39
CA ALA A 124 -52.66 43.51 13.89
C ALA A 124 -54.07 43.60 13.28
N ARG A 125 -54.50 42.59 12.52
CA ARG A 125 -55.86 42.51 11.99
C ARG A 125 -56.90 42.41 13.10
N ALA A 126 -56.71 41.52 14.07
CA ALA A 126 -57.62 41.35 15.19
C ALA A 126 -57.77 42.66 16.01
N ARG A 127 -56.66 43.37 16.27
CA ARG A 127 -56.71 44.68 16.94
C ARG A 127 -57.43 45.73 16.09
N SER A 128 -57.14 45.79 14.79
CA SER A 128 -57.81 46.74 13.89
C SER A 128 -59.31 46.48 13.80
N GLU A 129 -59.74 45.23 13.68
CA GLU A 129 -61.16 44.84 13.66
C GLU A 129 -61.85 45.17 14.98
N ALA A 130 -61.21 44.89 16.13
CA ALA A 130 -61.71 45.29 17.43
C ALA A 130 -61.92 46.81 17.53
N SER A 131 -60.94 47.61 17.11
CA SER A 131 -61.06 49.08 17.09
C SER A 131 -62.16 49.58 16.16
N VAL A 132 -62.37 48.94 15.00
CA VAL A 132 -63.47 49.28 14.08
C VAL A 132 -64.82 49.00 14.73
N ILE A 133 -64.99 47.86 15.38
CA ILE A 133 -66.23 47.50 16.09
C ILE A 133 -66.52 48.48 17.22
N GLU A 134 -65.51 48.86 18.01
CA GLU A 134 -65.65 49.86 19.08
C GLU A 134 -66.05 51.23 18.53
N ALA A 135 -65.44 51.67 17.42
CA ALA A 135 -65.77 52.93 16.74
C ALA A 135 -67.21 52.91 16.18
N GLU A 136 -67.64 51.82 15.55
CA GLU A 136 -69.01 51.68 15.07
C GLU A 136 -70.04 51.64 16.20
N ALA A 137 -69.71 50.99 17.31
CA ALA A 137 -70.58 50.95 18.49
C ALA A 137 -70.74 52.33 19.12
N THR A 138 -69.66 53.12 19.22
CA THR A 138 -69.72 54.49 19.74
C THR A 138 -70.54 55.42 18.85
N VAL A 139 -70.44 55.32 17.52
CA VAL A 139 -71.27 56.11 16.60
C VAL A 139 -72.76 55.76 16.71
N LYS A 140 -73.12 54.49 16.96
CA LYS A 140 -74.52 54.06 17.10
C LYS A 140 -75.15 54.41 18.46
N LEU A 141 -74.33 54.64 19.48
CA LEU A 141 -74.77 55.03 20.83
C LEU A 141 -74.87 56.56 21.02
N ALA A 142 -74.36 57.35 20.07
CA ALA A 142 -74.43 58.81 20.02
C ALA A 142 -75.65 59.27 19.19
#